data_AF-A0A7W7QF44-F1
#
_entry.id   AF-A0A7W7QF44-F1
#
_cell.length_a   1.000
_cell.length_b   1.000
_cell.length_c   1.000
_cell.angle_alpha   90.00
_cell.angle_beta   90.00
_cell.angle_gamma   90.00
#
_symmetry.space_group_name_H-M   'P 1'
#
loop_
_entity.id
_entity.type
_entity.pdbx_description
1 polymer ?
#
loop_
_entity_poly.entity_id
_entity_poly.type
_entity_poly.pdbx_seq_one_letter_code
_entity_poly.pdbx_strand_id
1 'polypeptide(L)'
;MPTADTLCEPEPPLVSRIEERLGRADVPRSVLAECVRDAWSAFEHARVQLFVPVLVERAVRARIGWLADAGDVPLADVSLRTWAWLTARHLLAGELPRRWAHTCGVARRAQQIAPAFPAGEGDVLVASAWLHDIGYAAAVEVTGMHQVDGARYLVGRGVPFRVAALVAHHAGAAAVADLTGLADALAVYDDEPTAVRDALWYCDMTTGPDGRPMTFSERMTELRIRRSADDPVVRALAVNERERAAAVRRTENLLRHAGLVLAS
;
A
#
# COMPACT_ATOMS: atom_id res chain seq x y z
N MET A 1 2.40 -49.34 -25.59
CA MET A 1 1.87 -48.89 -24.28
C MET A 1 2.96 -49.03 -23.24
N PRO A 2 3.16 -48.11 -22.28
CA PRO A 2 2.82 -46.67 -22.18
C PRO A 2 4.11 -45.79 -22.15
N THR A 3 4.18 -44.68 -22.88
CA THR A 3 4.14 -43.28 -22.40
C THR A 3 4.87 -42.99 -21.08
N ALA A 4 6.05 -42.38 -21.16
CA ALA A 4 6.56 -41.49 -20.12
C ALA A 4 6.21 -40.07 -20.53
N ASP A 5 5.05 -39.60 -20.07
CA ASP A 5 4.72 -38.19 -19.98
C ASP A 5 5.88 -37.49 -19.28
N THR A 6 6.66 -36.74 -20.06
CA THR A 6 7.41 -35.63 -19.48
C THR A 6 6.33 -34.60 -19.17
N LEU A 7 5.87 -34.60 -17.93
CA LEU A 7 5.04 -33.53 -17.38
C LEU A 7 5.81 -32.24 -17.59
N CYS A 8 5.52 -31.56 -18.70
CA CYS A 8 5.92 -30.19 -18.94
C CYS A 8 5.29 -29.41 -17.80
N GLU A 9 6.12 -28.93 -16.86
CA GLU A 9 5.65 -28.04 -15.82
C GLU A 9 4.84 -26.92 -16.48
N PRO A 10 3.63 -26.60 -15.99
CA PRO A 10 2.82 -25.56 -16.60
C PRO A 10 3.64 -24.28 -16.62
N GLU A 11 3.89 -23.75 -17.83
CA GLU A 11 4.74 -22.58 -17.95
C GLU A 11 4.21 -21.45 -17.06
N PRO A 12 5.08 -20.77 -16.29
CA PRO A 12 4.66 -19.74 -15.37
C PRO A 12 3.84 -18.67 -16.12
N PRO A 13 2.82 -18.07 -15.47
CA PRO A 13 2.01 -17.02 -16.07
C PRO A 13 2.91 -15.93 -16.66
N LEU A 14 2.49 -15.30 -17.76
CA LEU A 14 3.26 -14.24 -18.43
C LEU A 14 3.71 -13.14 -17.44
N VAL A 15 2.88 -12.83 -16.43
CA VAL A 15 3.21 -11.93 -15.32
C VAL A 15 4.48 -12.37 -14.58
N SER A 16 4.59 -13.63 -14.19
CA SER A 16 5.74 -14.19 -13.46
C SER A 16 7.01 -14.16 -14.31
N ARG A 17 6.91 -14.44 -15.62
CA ARG A 17 8.06 -14.34 -16.55
C ARG A 17 8.51 -12.90 -16.80
N ILE A 18 7.55 -11.99 -16.88
CA ILE A 18 7.80 -10.55 -16.99
C ILE A 18 8.45 -10.04 -15.69
N GLU A 19 7.94 -10.43 -14.52
CA GLU A 19 8.54 -10.13 -13.20
C GLU A 19 9.99 -10.62 -13.10
N GLU A 20 10.24 -11.88 -13.44
CA GLU A 20 11.58 -12.49 -13.42
C GLU A 20 12.55 -11.86 -14.42
N ARG A 21 12.09 -11.51 -15.63
CA ARG A 21 12.95 -10.93 -16.69
C ARG A 21 13.05 -9.41 -16.68
N LEU A 22 12.21 -8.69 -15.93
CA LEU A 22 12.27 -7.23 -15.84
C LEU A 22 13.01 -6.72 -14.62
N GLY A 23 13.14 -7.49 -13.54
CA GLY A 23 14.14 -7.26 -12.48
C GLY A 23 14.26 -5.83 -11.94
N ARG A 24 13.23 -4.99 -12.04
CA ARG A 24 13.20 -3.66 -11.43
C ARG A 24 12.53 -3.83 -10.07
N ALA A 25 13.34 -4.06 -9.05
CA ALA A 25 12.91 -4.35 -7.68
C ALA A 25 12.02 -3.26 -7.05
N ASP A 26 11.87 -2.10 -7.70
CA ASP A 26 11.13 -0.95 -7.22
C ASP A 26 9.68 -0.85 -7.69
N VAL A 27 9.24 -1.68 -8.66
CA VAL A 27 7.85 -1.64 -9.17
C VAL A 27 6.95 -2.63 -8.41
N PRO A 28 5.80 -2.19 -7.86
CA PRO A 28 4.91 -3.07 -7.12
C PRO A 28 4.26 -4.14 -7.99
N ARG A 29 4.09 -5.36 -7.46
CA ARG A 29 3.38 -6.46 -8.16
C ARG A 29 1.99 -6.08 -8.64
N SER A 30 1.26 -5.29 -7.86
CA SER A 30 -0.08 -4.80 -8.25
C SER A 30 -0.05 -3.92 -9.51
N VAL A 31 0.97 -3.06 -9.63
CA VAL A 31 1.20 -2.19 -10.80
C VAL A 31 1.69 -3.02 -12.00
N LEU A 32 2.54 -4.01 -11.77
CA LEU A 32 2.98 -4.94 -12.82
C LEU A 32 1.80 -5.76 -13.36
N ALA A 33 0.99 -6.33 -12.48
CA ALA A 33 -0.19 -7.10 -12.85
C ALA A 33 -1.22 -6.26 -13.62
N GLU A 34 -1.38 -4.98 -13.26
CA GLU A 34 -2.19 -4.02 -14.01
C GLU A 34 -1.64 -3.77 -15.41
N CYS A 35 -0.35 -3.41 -15.53
CA CYS A 35 0.30 -3.20 -16.83
C CYS A 35 0.11 -4.43 -17.74
N VAL A 36 0.24 -5.64 -17.19
CA VAL A 36 0.06 -6.89 -17.95
C VAL A 36 -1.39 -7.06 -18.39
N ARG A 37 -2.38 -6.85 -17.52
CA ARG A 37 -3.80 -6.93 -17.89
C ARG A 37 -4.18 -5.94 -18.98
N ASP A 38 -3.76 -4.68 -18.84
CA ASP A 38 -4.05 -3.63 -19.82
C ASP A 38 -3.43 -3.94 -21.18
N ALA A 39 -2.16 -4.40 -21.17
CA ALA A 39 -1.48 -4.80 -22.38
C ALA A 39 -2.16 -6.01 -23.05
N TRP A 40 -2.63 -7.00 -22.29
CA TRP A 40 -3.40 -8.12 -22.85
C TRP A 40 -4.73 -7.68 -23.45
N SER A 41 -5.48 -6.82 -22.77
CA SER A 41 -6.78 -6.33 -23.26
C SER A 41 -6.64 -5.59 -24.60
N ALA A 42 -5.55 -4.84 -24.79
CA ALA A 42 -5.26 -4.18 -26.07
C ALA A 42 -5.11 -5.15 -27.26
N PHE A 43 -4.85 -6.44 -27.01
CA PHE A 43 -4.72 -7.48 -28.03
C PHE A 43 -5.86 -8.52 -28.00
N GLU A 44 -6.94 -8.28 -27.24
CA GLU A 44 -8.05 -9.23 -27.09
C GLU A 44 -8.67 -9.65 -28.44
N HIS A 45 -8.70 -8.72 -29.40
CA HIS A 45 -9.24 -8.95 -30.73
C HIS A 45 -8.18 -9.19 -31.82
N ALA A 46 -6.94 -9.50 -31.44
CA ALA A 46 -5.87 -9.76 -32.39
C ALA A 46 -6.18 -11.01 -33.24
N ARG A 47 -6.14 -10.87 -34.57
CA ARG A 47 -6.37 -11.99 -35.50
C ARG A 47 -5.26 -13.06 -35.46
N VAL A 48 -4.05 -12.67 -35.07
CA VAL A 48 -2.88 -13.55 -34.97
C VAL A 48 -2.44 -13.62 -33.53
N GLN A 49 -2.75 -14.72 -32.85
CA GLN A 49 -2.47 -14.91 -31.43
C GLN A 49 -1.01 -15.29 -31.15
N LEU A 50 -0.30 -15.84 -32.14
CA LEU A 50 1.07 -16.36 -32.00
C LEU A 50 2.08 -15.33 -31.44
N PHE A 51 1.92 -14.05 -31.76
CA PHE A 51 2.85 -12.99 -31.35
C PHE A 51 2.37 -12.18 -30.14
N VAL A 52 1.13 -12.36 -29.68
CA VAL A 52 0.53 -11.56 -28.61
C VAL A 52 1.38 -11.59 -27.33
N PRO A 53 1.89 -12.74 -26.84
CA PRO A 53 2.74 -12.77 -25.64
C PRO A 53 3.96 -11.85 -25.71
N VAL A 54 4.65 -11.81 -26.86
CA VAL A 54 5.85 -10.98 -27.07
C VAL A 54 5.50 -9.50 -27.14
N LEU A 55 4.37 -9.17 -27.79
CA LEU A 55 3.89 -7.79 -27.89
C LEU A 55 3.43 -7.26 -26.53
N VAL A 56 2.75 -8.08 -25.74
CA VAL A 56 2.37 -7.77 -24.36
C VAL A 56 3.61 -7.54 -23.52
N GLU A 57 4.60 -8.43 -23.56
CA GLU A 57 5.86 -8.24 -22.83
C GLU A 57 6.49 -6.89 -23.20
N ARG A 58 6.64 -6.58 -24.49
CA ARG A 58 7.23 -5.31 -24.96
C ARG A 58 6.44 -4.09 -24.49
N ALA A 59 5.10 -4.13 -24.56
CA ALA A 59 4.24 -3.05 -24.11
C ALA A 59 4.40 -2.81 -22.60
N VAL A 60 4.45 -3.88 -21.81
CA VAL A 60 4.68 -3.82 -20.36
C VAL A 60 6.05 -3.24 -20.05
N ARG A 61 7.12 -3.65 -20.75
CA ARG A 61 8.47 -3.08 -20.57
C ARG A 61 8.48 -1.57 -20.82
N ALA A 62 7.84 -1.13 -21.92
CA ALA A 62 7.75 0.28 -22.26
C ALA A 62 6.98 1.09 -21.21
N ARG A 63 5.84 0.56 -20.74
CA ARG A 63 5.02 1.21 -19.71
C ARG A 63 5.78 1.33 -18.39
N ILE A 64 6.48 0.28 -17.95
CA ILE A 64 7.30 0.32 -16.73
C ILE A 64 8.48 1.28 -16.88
N GLY A 65 9.12 1.32 -18.06
CA GLY A 65 10.15 2.30 -18.37
C GLY A 65 9.63 3.72 -18.17
N TRP A 66 8.50 4.04 -18.80
CA TRP A 66 7.84 5.33 -18.65
C TRP A 66 7.48 5.65 -17.19
N LEU A 67 6.86 4.70 -16.46
CA LEU A 67 6.50 4.90 -15.05
C LEU A 67 7.72 5.15 -14.16
N ALA A 68 8.84 4.49 -14.42
CA ALA A 68 10.05 4.67 -13.63
C ALA A 68 10.68 6.06 -13.81
N ASP A 69 10.52 6.64 -15.00
CA ASP A 69 11.04 7.95 -15.38
C ASP A 69 10.00 9.08 -15.19
N ALA A 70 8.75 8.73 -14.92
CA ALA A 70 7.67 9.67 -14.74
C ALA A 70 7.86 10.48 -13.44
N GLY A 71 7.75 11.81 -13.57
CA GLY A 71 7.65 12.73 -12.44
C GLY A 71 6.22 12.79 -11.89
N ASP A 72 5.61 13.97 -11.91
CA ASP A 72 4.23 14.15 -11.50
C ASP A 72 3.27 13.64 -12.58
N VAL A 73 2.63 12.50 -12.34
CA VAL A 73 1.61 11.92 -13.24
C VAL A 73 0.23 12.31 -12.73
N PRO A 74 -0.65 12.90 -13.55
CA PRO A 74 -2.03 13.18 -13.16
C PRO A 74 -2.77 11.90 -12.75
N LEU A 75 -3.57 11.96 -11.68
CA LEU A 75 -4.38 10.84 -11.22
C LEU A 75 -5.36 10.32 -12.29
N ALA A 76 -5.75 11.15 -13.25
CA ALA A 76 -6.65 10.78 -14.35
C ALA A 76 -6.00 9.83 -15.39
N ASP A 77 -4.67 9.77 -15.45
CA ASP A 77 -3.93 9.07 -16.51
C ASP A 77 -3.47 7.66 -16.12
N VAL A 78 -3.70 7.27 -14.86
CA VAL A 78 -3.26 6.01 -14.24
C VAL A 78 -4.29 5.54 -13.22
N SER A 79 -4.24 4.26 -12.83
CA SER A 79 -5.05 3.81 -11.69
C SER A 79 -4.62 4.48 -10.39
N LEU A 80 -5.53 4.51 -9.42
CA LEU A 80 -5.25 5.01 -8.07
C LEU A 80 -4.05 4.30 -7.42
N ARG A 81 -3.89 2.99 -7.59
CA ARG A 81 -2.76 2.23 -7.01
C ARG A 81 -1.43 2.65 -7.64
N THR A 82 -1.40 2.80 -8.96
CA THR A 82 -0.21 3.23 -9.70
C THR A 82 0.17 4.66 -9.32
N TRP A 83 -0.81 5.56 -9.27
CA TRP A 83 -0.61 6.94 -8.83
C TRP A 83 -0.09 7.03 -7.39
N ALA A 84 -0.68 6.24 -6.48
CA ALA A 84 -0.31 6.20 -5.08
C ALA A 84 1.16 5.78 -4.88
N TRP A 85 1.60 4.73 -5.59
CA TRP A 85 2.99 4.30 -5.57
C TRP A 85 3.94 5.37 -6.12
N LEU A 86 3.64 5.96 -7.28
CA LEU A 86 4.48 7.01 -7.88
C LEU A 86 4.64 8.20 -6.94
N THR A 87 3.52 8.66 -6.35
CA THR A 87 3.48 9.78 -5.42
C THR A 87 4.30 9.49 -4.16
N ALA A 88 4.09 8.31 -3.55
CA ALA A 88 4.85 7.91 -2.37
C ALA A 88 6.34 7.76 -2.67
N ARG A 89 6.71 7.18 -3.82
CA ARG A 89 8.10 7.07 -4.27
C ARG A 89 8.74 8.44 -4.43
N HIS A 90 8.06 9.36 -5.12
CA HIS A 90 8.54 10.71 -5.36
C HIS A 90 8.80 11.47 -4.05
N LEU A 91 7.86 11.38 -3.10
CA LEU A 91 7.93 12.11 -1.84
C LEU A 91 8.86 11.48 -0.80
N LEU A 92 9.01 10.15 -0.79
CA LEU A 92 9.68 9.44 0.32
C LEU A 92 11.03 8.82 -0.07
N ALA A 93 11.20 8.32 -1.30
CA ALA A 93 12.32 7.44 -1.61
C ALA A 93 13.69 8.13 -1.53
N GLY A 94 13.77 9.41 -1.93
CA GLY A 94 15.01 10.18 -1.91
C GLY A 94 15.33 10.78 -0.54
N GLU A 95 14.34 11.38 0.13
CA GLU A 95 14.53 12.14 1.36
C GLU A 95 14.45 11.26 2.63
N LEU A 96 13.59 10.23 2.61
CA LEU A 96 13.21 9.47 3.80
C LEU A 96 13.35 7.95 3.55
N PRO A 97 14.56 7.41 3.30
CA PRO A 97 14.76 6.04 2.85
C PRO A 97 14.23 4.96 3.81
N ARG A 98 14.32 5.18 5.13
CA ARG A 98 13.69 4.28 6.12
C ARG A 98 12.16 4.31 6.05
N ARG A 99 11.59 5.49 5.91
CA ARG A 99 10.14 5.68 5.77
C ARG A 99 9.62 5.04 4.49
N TRP A 100 10.37 5.18 3.40
CA TRP A 100 10.11 4.52 2.14
C TRP A 100 10.12 3.00 2.28
N ALA A 101 11.13 2.43 2.95
CA ALA A 101 11.20 1.00 3.22
C ALA A 101 9.99 0.51 4.03
N HIS A 102 9.62 1.23 5.10
CA HIS A 102 8.41 0.97 5.88
C HIS A 102 7.15 0.99 5.00
N THR A 103 6.94 2.07 4.24
CA THR A 103 5.79 2.25 3.33
C THR A 103 5.70 1.12 2.32
N CYS A 104 6.83 0.67 1.75
CA CYS A 104 6.88 -0.49 0.87
C CYS A 104 6.44 -1.79 1.57
N GLY A 105 6.83 -1.99 2.83
CA GLY A 105 6.39 -3.13 3.63
C GLY A 105 4.89 -3.11 3.90
N VAL A 106 4.34 -1.94 4.26
CA VAL A 106 2.91 -1.74 4.54
C VAL A 106 2.09 -1.99 3.27
N ALA A 107 2.50 -1.41 2.14
CA ALA A 107 1.84 -1.63 0.86
C ALA A 107 1.95 -3.08 0.37
N ARG A 108 3.08 -3.76 0.61
CA ARG A 108 3.23 -5.19 0.31
C ARG A 108 2.25 -6.02 1.13
N ARG A 109 2.11 -5.73 2.43
CA ARG A 109 1.12 -6.39 3.30
C ARG A 109 -0.30 -6.16 2.80
N ALA A 110 -0.63 -4.92 2.47
CA ALA A 110 -1.93 -4.55 1.91
C ALA A 110 -2.25 -5.33 0.63
N GLN A 111 -1.26 -5.48 -0.27
CA GLN A 111 -1.41 -6.27 -1.49
C GLN A 111 -1.65 -7.76 -1.22
N GLN A 112 -1.00 -8.32 -0.19
CA GLN A 112 -1.19 -9.73 0.18
C GLN A 112 -2.60 -9.99 0.72
N ILE A 113 -3.21 -9.01 1.41
CA ILE A 113 -4.53 -9.18 2.01
C ILE A 113 -5.68 -8.65 1.16
N ALA A 114 -5.40 -7.84 0.14
CA ALA A 114 -6.40 -7.29 -0.77
C ALA A 114 -7.39 -8.34 -1.34
N PRO A 115 -6.99 -9.60 -1.64
CA PRO A 115 -7.94 -10.61 -2.11
C PRO A 115 -9.04 -11.02 -1.11
N ALA A 116 -8.89 -10.69 0.18
CA ALA A 116 -9.95 -10.93 1.17
C ALA A 116 -11.04 -9.85 1.17
N PHE A 117 -10.90 -8.82 0.34
CA PHE A 117 -11.84 -7.71 0.24
C PHE A 117 -12.61 -7.76 -1.09
N PRO A 118 -13.83 -7.20 -1.15
CA PRO A 118 -14.52 -6.99 -2.42
C PRO A 118 -13.66 -6.21 -3.42
N ALA A 119 -13.92 -6.41 -4.70
CA ALA A 119 -13.29 -5.64 -5.76
C ALA A 119 -13.48 -4.12 -5.50
N GLY A 120 -12.42 -3.33 -5.69
CA GLY A 120 -12.40 -1.89 -5.37
C GLY A 120 -11.96 -1.59 -3.93
N GLU A 121 -12.45 -2.32 -2.91
CA GLU A 121 -12.04 -2.11 -1.52
C GLU A 121 -10.57 -2.48 -1.30
N GLY A 122 -10.11 -3.58 -1.89
CA GLY A 122 -8.69 -3.95 -1.89
C GLY A 122 -7.80 -2.89 -2.57
N ASP A 123 -8.33 -2.16 -3.55
CA ASP A 123 -7.58 -1.12 -4.28
C ASP A 123 -7.45 0.14 -3.44
N VAL A 124 -8.53 0.53 -2.76
CA VAL A 124 -8.53 1.61 -1.76
C VAL A 124 -7.54 1.29 -0.64
N LEU A 125 -7.52 0.05 -0.14
CA LEU A 125 -6.58 -0.39 0.88
C LEU A 125 -5.12 -0.27 0.40
N VAL A 126 -4.79 -0.81 -0.78
CA VAL A 126 -3.42 -0.75 -1.32
C VAL A 126 -2.98 0.69 -1.60
N ALA A 127 -3.86 1.52 -2.14
CA ALA A 127 -3.55 2.93 -2.38
C ALA A 127 -3.33 3.68 -1.06
N SER A 128 -4.20 3.50 -0.07
CA SER A 128 -4.07 4.13 1.25
C SER A 128 -2.78 3.68 1.95
N ALA A 129 -2.41 2.40 1.80
CA ALA A 129 -1.17 1.86 2.35
C ALA A 129 0.10 2.51 1.76
N TRP A 130 0.11 2.80 0.45
CA TRP A 130 1.20 3.57 -0.16
C TRP A 130 1.24 5.02 0.35
N LEU A 131 0.09 5.62 0.62
CA LEU A 131 -0.04 7.04 0.90
C LEU A 131 -0.01 7.41 2.39
N HIS A 132 -0.15 6.43 3.31
CA HIS A 132 -0.38 6.71 4.73
C HIS A 132 0.68 7.61 5.38
N ASP A 133 1.95 7.43 5.00
CA ASP A 133 3.09 8.10 5.62
C ASP A 133 3.69 9.24 4.78
N ILE A 134 3.02 9.68 3.70
CA ILE A 134 3.54 10.76 2.83
C ILE A 134 3.62 12.11 3.55
N GLY A 135 2.83 12.30 4.61
CA GLY A 135 2.83 13.54 5.39
C GLY A 135 4.12 13.79 6.17
N TYR A 136 5.06 12.84 6.20
CA TYR A 136 6.40 13.05 6.73
C TYR A 136 7.33 13.80 5.77
N ALA A 137 7.01 13.87 4.47
CA ALA A 137 7.87 14.53 3.49
C ALA A 137 7.87 16.05 3.70
N ALA A 138 9.03 16.70 3.59
CA ALA A 138 9.15 18.15 3.80
C ALA A 138 8.25 18.98 2.87
N ALA A 139 7.96 18.47 1.65
CA ALA A 139 7.06 19.12 0.70
C ALA A 139 5.57 19.02 1.09
N VAL A 140 5.22 18.18 2.07
CA VAL A 140 3.84 17.88 2.50
C VAL A 140 3.54 18.41 3.90
N GLU A 141 4.53 18.32 4.79
CA GLU A 141 4.45 18.73 6.20
C GLU A 141 3.99 20.19 6.35
N VAL A 142 2.98 20.42 7.18
CA VAL A 142 2.47 21.76 7.51
C VAL A 142 2.18 21.89 9.00
N THR A 143 1.52 20.90 9.61
CA THR A 143 1.20 20.93 11.05
C THR A 143 2.15 20.08 11.90
N GLY A 144 2.98 19.25 11.26
CA GLY A 144 3.86 18.29 11.93
C GLY A 144 3.16 17.00 12.35
N MET A 145 1.87 16.83 11.99
CA MET A 145 1.12 15.59 12.19
C MET A 145 0.91 14.94 10.83
N HIS A 146 1.73 13.94 10.53
CA HIS A 146 1.84 13.36 9.19
C HIS A 146 0.51 12.81 8.65
N GLN A 147 -0.40 12.37 9.53
CA GLN A 147 -1.72 11.92 9.09
C GLN A 147 -2.58 13.04 8.51
N VAL A 148 -2.66 14.18 9.22
CA VAL A 148 -3.42 15.36 8.79
C VAL A 148 -2.76 16.00 7.57
N ASP A 149 -1.44 16.14 7.59
CA ASP A 149 -0.67 16.75 6.50
C ASP A 149 -0.77 15.93 5.20
N GLY A 150 -0.66 14.61 5.31
CA GLY A 150 -0.87 13.69 4.19
C GLY A 150 -2.28 13.78 3.64
N ALA A 151 -3.30 13.73 4.49
CA ALA A 151 -4.70 13.84 4.07
C ALA A 151 -5.00 15.16 3.36
N ARG A 152 -4.51 16.28 3.89
CA ARG A 152 -4.66 17.62 3.30
C ARG A 152 -4.03 17.68 1.91
N TYR A 153 -2.83 17.13 1.75
CA TYR A 153 -2.16 17.05 0.47
C TYR A 153 -2.96 16.23 -0.55
N LEU A 154 -3.51 15.09 -0.15
CA LEU A 154 -4.31 14.22 -1.02
C LEU A 154 -5.58 14.93 -1.52
N VAL A 155 -6.28 15.66 -0.64
CA VAL A 155 -7.43 16.48 -1.05
C VAL A 155 -7.02 17.51 -2.11
N GLY A 156 -5.89 18.19 -1.92
CA GLY A 156 -5.36 19.15 -2.88
C GLY A 156 -4.95 18.54 -4.23
N ARG A 157 -4.70 17.22 -4.29
CA ARG A 157 -4.38 16.47 -5.51
C ARG A 157 -5.60 15.82 -6.18
N GLY A 158 -6.81 16.05 -5.66
CA GLY A 158 -8.05 15.49 -6.22
C GLY A 158 -8.23 13.98 -5.98
N VAL A 159 -7.53 13.42 -4.99
CA VAL A 159 -7.70 12.03 -4.58
C VAL A 159 -9.08 11.85 -3.92
N PRO A 160 -9.78 10.72 -4.12
CA PRO A 160 -11.07 10.48 -3.48
C PRO A 160 -11.02 10.73 -1.97
N PHE A 161 -11.98 11.50 -1.46
CA PHE A 161 -12.00 11.96 -0.07
C PHE A 161 -11.88 10.81 0.94
N ARG A 162 -12.51 9.67 0.66
CA ARG A 162 -12.42 8.45 1.48
C ARG A 162 -10.98 7.97 1.69
N VAL A 163 -10.12 8.03 0.67
CA VAL A 163 -8.69 7.65 0.78
C VAL A 163 -7.95 8.65 1.66
N ALA A 164 -8.20 9.95 1.49
CA ALA A 164 -7.63 10.98 2.35
C ALA A 164 -8.06 10.78 3.81
N ALA A 165 -9.32 10.42 4.06
CA ALA A 165 -9.84 10.16 5.39
C ALA A 165 -9.24 8.90 6.03
N LEU A 166 -9.06 7.81 5.28
CA LEU A 166 -8.33 6.62 5.73
C LEU A 166 -6.87 6.95 6.11
N VAL A 167 -6.21 7.81 5.32
CA VAL A 167 -4.87 8.32 5.64
C VAL A 167 -4.89 9.22 6.88
N ALA A 168 -5.90 10.08 7.04
CA ALA A 168 -6.02 10.96 8.22
C ALA A 168 -6.17 10.18 9.52
N HIS A 169 -6.91 9.06 9.49
CA HIS A 169 -7.22 8.28 10.69
C HIS A 169 -6.33 7.06 10.91
N HIS A 170 -5.33 6.83 10.05
CA HIS A 170 -4.51 5.62 10.15
C HIS A 170 -3.80 5.54 11.52
N ALA A 171 -3.65 4.30 12.01
CA ALA A 171 -2.97 3.99 13.24
C ALA A 171 -3.49 4.80 14.45
N GLY A 172 -4.82 4.99 14.55
CA GLY A 172 -5.46 5.61 15.71
C GLY A 172 -5.07 7.08 15.92
N ALA A 173 -4.98 7.84 14.83
CA ALA A 173 -4.52 9.23 14.80
C ALA A 173 -5.29 10.15 15.78
N ALA A 174 -6.56 9.87 16.07
CA ALA A 174 -7.38 10.66 17.00
C ALA A 174 -6.70 10.91 18.36
N ALA A 175 -6.12 9.88 18.97
CA ALA A 175 -5.43 10.04 20.26
C ALA A 175 -4.16 10.91 20.16
N VAL A 176 -3.50 10.94 18.99
CA VAL A 176 -2.36 11.84 18.76
C VAL A 176 -2.88 13.27 18.55
N ALA A 177 -3.94 13.45 17.77
CA ALA A 177 -4.56 14.75 17.51
C ALA A 177 -5.02 15.44 18.80
N ASP A 178 -5.62 14.70 19.73
CA ASP A 178 -6.02 15.22 21.04
C ASP A 178 -4.80 15.73 21.84
N LEU A 179 -3.69 14.99 21.81
CA LEU A 179 -2.45 15.34 22.52
C LEU A 179 -1.70 16.52 21.89
N THR A 180 -1.88 16.76 20.59
CA THR A 180 -1.19 17.81 19.84
C THR A 180 -2.08 19.03 19.53
N GLY A 181 -3.35 19.03 19.98
CA GLY A 181 -4.28 20.12 19.73
C GLY A 181 -4.76 20.21 18.27
N LEU A 182 -4.73 19.10 17.55
CA LEU A 182 -5.12 18.98 16.13
C LEU A 182 -6.44 18.22 15.93
N ALA A 183 -7.23 18.03 16.99
CA ALA A 183 -8.51 17.32 16.93
C ALA A 183 -9.47 17.94 15.89
N ASP A 184 -9.59 19.26 15.84
CA ASP A 184 -10.44 19.95 14.86
C ASP A 184 -9.95 19.77 13.42
N ALA A 185 -8.62 19.76 13.22
CA ALA A 185 -8.03 19.54 11.90
C ALA A 185 -8.26 18.10 11.41
N LEU A 186 -8.27 17.13 12.33
CA LEU A 186 -8.60 15.74 12.03
C LEU A 186 -10.10 15.53 11.80
N ALA A 187 -10.97 16.24 12.54
CA ALA A 187 -12.42 16.07 12.52
C ALA A 187 -13.08 16.42 11.17
N VAL A 188 -12.36 17.09 10.26
CA VAL A 188 -12.81 17.32 8.88
C VAL A 188 -12.93 16.00 8.11
N TYR A 189 -12.16 14.98 8.47
CA TYR A 189 -12.14 13.69 7.82
C TYR A 189 -13.00 12.67 8.59
N ASP A 190 -13.81 11.90 7.88
CA ASP A 190 -14.63 10.86 8.50
C ASP A 190 -13.79 9.66 8.95
N ASP A 191 -13.93 9.24 10.20
CA ASP A 191 -13.34 7.98 10.68
C ASP A 191 -14.29 6.82 10.39
N GLU A 192 -14.06 6.11 9.27
CA GLU A 192 -14.95 5.03 8.85
C GLU A 192 -14.69 3.73 9.64
N PRO A 193 -15.63 3.20 10.45
CA PRO A 193 -15.41 1.95 11.20
C PRO A 193 -15.57 0.71 10.30
N THR A 194 -14.77 0.62 9.24
CA THR A 194 -14.84 -0.40 8.19
C THR A 194 -13.69 -1.41 8.29
N ALA A 195 -13.84 -2.53 7.59
CA ALA A 195 -12.78 -3.52 7.46
C ALA A 195 -11.52 -2.96 6.76
N VAL A 196 -11.67 -1.98 5.84
CA VAL A 196 -10.53 -1.36 5.15
C VAL A 196 -9.72 -0.48 6.10
N ARG A 197 -10.38 0.30 6.96
CA ARG A 197 -9.69 1.05 8.03
C ARG A 197 -8.86 0.12 8.91
N ASP A 198 -9.49 -0.94 9.43
CA ASP A 198 -8.81 -1.91 10.30
C ASP A 198 -7.66 -2.62 9.59
N ALA A 199 -7.81 -2.90 8.30
CA ALA A 199 -6.78 -3.51 7.48
C ALA A 199 -5.59 -2.59 7.24
N LEU A 200 -5.83 -1.30 7.00
CA LEU A 200 -4.77 -0.30 6.88
C LEU A 200 -3.96 -0.20 8.18
N TRP A 201 -4.66 -0.17 9.32
CA TRP A 201 -4.02 -0.17 10.64
C TRP A 201 -3.23 -1.46 10.87
N TYR A 202 -3.81 -2.61 10.53
CA TYR A 202 -3.13 -3.90 10.60
C TYR A 202 -1.84 -3.90 9.77
N CYS A 203 -1.86 -3.39 8.54
CA CYS A 203 -0.69 -3.36 7.68
C CYS A 203 0.45 -2.50 8.24
N ASP A 204 0.14 -1.31 8.77
CA ASP A 204 1.13 -0.44 9.44
C ASP A 204 1.68 -1.09 10.72
N MET A 205 0.78 -1.54 11.59
CA MET A 205 1.13 -2.03 12.92
C MET A 205 1.70 -3.45 12.93
N THR A 206 1.82 -4.10 11.77
CA THR A 206 2.52 -5.38 11.59
C THR A 206 3.73 -5.26 10.65
N THR A 207 4.19 -4.03 10.42
CA THR A 207 5.35 -3.74 9.57
C THR A 207 6.36 -2.86 10.31
N GLY A 208 7.60 -3.32 10.38
CA GLY A 208 8.71 -2.60 11.00
C GLY A 208 9.15 -1.36 10.22
N PRO A 209 10.01 -0.51 10.81
CA PRO A 209 10.50 0.71 10.18
C PRO A 209 11.46 0.45 9.00
N ASP A 210 11.86 -0.79 8.76
CA ASP A 210 12.66 -1.25 7.62
C ASP A 210 11.80 -2.00 6.58
N GLY A 211 10.48 -2.04 6.78
CA GLY A 211 9.54 -2.72 5.89
C GLY A 211 9.43 -4.23 6.11
N ARG A 212 10.08 -4.77 7.16
CA ARG A 212 9.97 -6.20 7.50
C ARG A 212 8.67 -6.52 8.22
N PRO A 213 8.11 -7.71 8.03
CA PRO A 213 7.02 -8.20 8.87
C PRO A 213 7.39 -8.24 10.35
N MET A 214 6.44 -7.86 11.18
CA MET A 214 6.50 -7.96 12.64
C MET A 214 5.12 -8.33 13.16
N THR A 215 5.07 -8.99 14.31
CA THR A 215 3.82 -9.10 15.06
C THR A 215 3.43 -7.74 15.66
N PHE A 216 2.16 -7.57 16.01
CA PHE A 216 1.68 -6.36 16.69
C PHE A 216 2.45 -6.09 18.00
N SER A 217 2.71 -7.14 18.79
CA SER A 217 3.43 -7.01 20.07
C SER A 217 4.88 -6.53 19.87
N GLU A 218 5.58 -7.11 18.90
CA GLU A 218 6.93 -6.67 18.55
C GLU A 218 6.92 -5.22 18.03
N ARG A 219 5.92 -4.85 17.21
CA ARG A 219 5.77 -3.48 16.71
C ARG A 219 5.55 -2.47 17.84
N MET A 220 4.67 -2.77 18.81
CA MET A 220 4.42 -1.88 19.95
C MET A 220 5.66 -1.73 20.84
N THR A 221 6.40 -2.83 21.03
CA THR A 221 7.68 -2.82 21.75
C THR A 221 8.73 -1.98 21.01
N GLU A 222 8.85 -2.13 19.69
CA GLU A 222 9.73 -1.33 18.84
C GLU A 222 9.44 0.17 18.94
N LEU A 223 8.15 0.55 18.88
CA LEU A 223 7.75 1.96 18.98
C LEU A 223 8.22 2.59 20.30
N ARG A 224 8.04 1.88 21.42
CA ARG A 224 8.43 2.35 22.76
C ARG A 224 9.94 2.46 22.93
N ILE A 225 10.71 1.57 22.30
CA ILE A 225 12.18 1.60 22.39
C ILE A 225 12.77 2.70 21.51
N ARG A 226 12.25 2.87 20.30
CA ARG A 226 12.84 3.81 19.32
C ARG A 226 12.49 5.26 19.60
N ARG A 227 11.31 5.55 20.15
CA ARG A 227 10.82 6.90 20.37
C ARG A 227 10.97 7.30 21.83
N SER A 228 11.07 8.61 22.08
CA SER A 228 11.04 9.15 23.45
C SER A 228 9.71 8.83 24.13
N ALA A 229 9.70 8.70 25.45
CA ALA A 229 8.48 8.58 26.24
C ALA A 229 7.56 9.81 26.10
N ASP A 230 8.13 10.98 25.79
CA ASP A 230 7.40 12.23 25.56
C ASP A 230 6.83 12.36 24.13
N ASP A 231 7.21 11.46 23.21
CA ASP A 231 6.71 11.44 21.84
C ASP A 231 5.18 11.25 21.86
N PRO A 232 4.38 12.14 21.21
CA PRO A 232 2.93 12.04 21.19
C PRO A 232 2.41 10.67 20.73
N VAL A 233 3.13 9.99 19.81
CA VAL A 233 2.76 8.64 19.36
C VAL A 233 2.88 7.64 20.50
N VAL A 234 3.95 7.71 21.31
CA VAL A 234 4.16 6.82 22.46
C VAL A 234 3.14 7.10 23.56
N ARG A 235 2.86 8.38 23.85
CA ARG A 235 1.84 8.77 24.82
C ARG A 235 0.44 8.31 24.39
N ALA A 236 0.11 8.42 23.10
CA ALA A 236 -1.16 7.97 22.55
C ALA A 236 -1.38 6.45 22.72
N LEU A 237 -0.32 5.63 22.75
CA LEU A 237 -0.44 4.18 22.97
C LEU A 237 -1.10 3.87 24.32
N ALA A 238 -0.85 4.66 25.37
CA ALA A 238 -1.49 4.47 26.67
C ALA A 238 -3.02 4.61 26.60
N VAL A 239 -3.54 5.33 25.61
CA VAL A 239 -4.97 5.57 25.39
C VAL A 239 -5.56 4.59 24.39
N ASN A 240 -4.87 4.35 23.27
CA ASN A 240 -5.48 3.68 22.10
C ASN A 240 -4.91 2.30 21.75
N GLU A 241 -3.94 1.74 22.50
CA GLU A 241 -3.36 0.42 22.20
C GLU A 241 -4.41 -0.69 22.18
N ARG A 242 -5.45 -0.62 23.03
CA ARG A 242 -6.54 -1.61 23.05
C ARG A 242 -7.32 -1.62 21.74
N GLU A 243 -7.62 -0.45 21.19
CA GLU A 243 -8.36 -0.35 19.92
C GLU A 243 -7.47 -0.71 18.74
N ARG A 244 -6.19 -0.32 18.74
CA ARG A 244 -5.20 -0.78 17.76
C ARG A 244 -5.13 -2.31 17.72
N ALA A 245 -5.05 -2.95 18.88
CA ALA A 245 -5.05 -4.40 18.99
C ALA A 245 -6.39 -5.02 18.53
N ALA A 246 -7.51 -4.34 18.75
CA ALA A 246 -8.82 -4.79 18.29
C ALA A 246 -8.92 -4.75 16.75
N ALA A 247 -8.46 -3.66 16.11
CA ALA A 247 -8.38 -3.55 14.65
C ALA A 247 -7.53 -4.67 14.04
N VAL A 248 -6.36 -4.94 14.61
CA VAL A 248 -5.49 -6.07 14.20
C VAL A 248 -6.23 -7.39 14.28
N ARG A 249 -6.87 -7.70 15.42
CA ARG A 249 -7.62 -8.95 15.59
C ARG A 249 -8.80 -9.07 14.62
N ARG A 250 -9.53 -7.98 14.34
CA ARG A 250 -10.64 -7.98 13.38
C ARG A 250 -10.13 -8.32 11.97
N THR A 251 -9.01 -7.74 11.57
CA THR A 251 -8.36 -8.07 10.29
C THR A 251 -7.87 -9.51 10.27
N GLU A 252 -7.15 -9.99 11.29
CA GLU A 252 -6.69 -11.39 11.36
C GLU A 252 -7.85 -12.40 11.26
N ASN A 253 -8.97 -12.10 11.93
CA ASN A 253 -10.17 -12.92 11.83
C ASN A 253 -10.74 -12.89 10.40
N LEU A 254 -10.83 -11.72 9.75
CA LEU A 254 -11.27 -11.60 8.37
C LEU A 254 -10.40 -12.45 7.43
N LEU A 255 -9.07 -12.41 7.58
CA LEU A 255 -8.13 -13.20 6.77
C LEU A 255 -8.32 -14.69 6.97
N ARG A 256 -8.53 -15.13 8.23
CA ARG A 256 -8.82 -16.53 8.55
C ARG A 256 -10.09 -17.02 7.85
N HIS A 257 -11.16 -16.22 7.85
CA HIS A 257 -12.41 -16.57 7.17
C HIS A 257 -12.25 -16.60 5.65
N ALA A 258 -11.39 -15.76 5.09
CA ALA A 258 -11.06 -15.74 3.66
C ALA A 258 -10.06 -16.84 3.23
N GLY A 259 -9.54 -17.66 4.17
CA GLY A 259 -8.56 -18.69 3.88
C GLY A 259 -7.16 -18.17 3.55
N LEU A 260 -6.86 -16.90 3.87
CA LEU A 260 -5.53 -16.32 3.68
C LEU A 260 -4.69 -16.49 4.95
N VAL A 261 -3.59 -17.25 4.84
CA VAL A 261 -2.58 -17.38 5.90
C VAL A 261 -1.34 -16.60 5.48
N LEU A 262 -1.02 -15.55 6.23
CA LEU A 262 0.22 -14.81 6.04
C LEU A 262 1.32 -15.42 6.91
N ALA A 263 2.52 -15.57 6.35
CA ALA A 263 3.71 -15.86 7.15
C ALA A 263 4.04 -14.63 8.01
N SER A 264 4.23 -14.87 9.31
CA SER A 264 4.68 -13.89 10.30
C SER A 264 6.07 -13.36 10.00
#